data_AF-A0A8I6Y8Z4-F1
#
_entry.id   AF-A0A8I6Y8Z4-F1
#
_cell.length_a   1.000
_cell.length_b   1.000
_cell.length_c   1.000
_cell.angle_alpha   90.00
_cell.angle_beta   90.00
_cell.angle_gamma   90.00
#
_symmetry.space_group_name_H-M   'P 1'
#
loop_
_entity.id
_entity.type
_entity.pdbx_description
1 polymer ?
#
loop_
_entity_poly.entity_id
_entity_poly.type
_entity_poly.pdbx_seq_one_letter_code
_entity_poly.pdbx_strand_id
1 'polypeptide(L)'
;MAAAASDQQQQPPPRSNRYGFEESGWVENIRQSLRRSKEDGDGIPVSVFDVPKQLQVHKPEAYAPQFIALGPYHHWRPELYEMEGYKIDAARRALTTLGRGGLDDLVSKLALHESKVRAHYHRYLDLGGETLSLMMLVDGAFLLEFLAIHHATPACVAERQTHRVLPLPVSSRMAHLADVGGTGRKSSAHGLILRDLLMLENQIPLLVLREILDAQQSVHESESTTRLNAMVTGLIKEVCPLKMKGNFPFPDKEIDVANHAHLLELLYHLLVPKPSAKAGHLEVEVEEQPPDGDGHVDEDIEEQRPDGGGQEKESKYVMQLLAVMWRIASRLKSGRLRHVLKPMVFAAKAPWKMLTGISASKVNMLMPADGDGSEASEITIPSVSELVSSGIQLAPTNGMLSTIAFNGKTRTLHLPAVTLDCNTEVVLRNLVAYESSAASGPLALTRYTELMNGIVDTGEDVALLRKRGVLLNRMKSDEEAARMWNGMSRSVHHSRVPELDAVIEDVNRYYDGRWRVKAKRCMRKYVLSS
;
A
#
# COMPACT_ATOMS: atom_id res chain seq x y z
N MET A 1 34.37 21.33 76.22
CA MET A 1 34.91 20.48 75.14
C MET A 1 33.74 19.95 74.35
N ALA A 2 33.61 20.41 73.11
CA ALA A 2 32.53 20.09 72.19
C ALA A 2 32.72 18.70 71.58
N ALA A 3 31.64 17.93 71.46
CA ALA A 3 31.56 16.76 70.59
C ALA A 3 30.48 17.03 69.55
N ALA A 4 30.89 17.12 68.29
CA ALA A 4 30.05 17.33 67.13
C ALA A 4 29.28 16.05 66.79
N ALA A 5 27.96 16.14 66.65
CA ALA A 5 27.14 15.15 65.99
C ALA A 5 26.82 15.68 64.59
N SER A 6 27.37 15.02 63.55
CA SER A 6 27.07 15.31 62.15
C SER A 6 25.64 14.90 61.82
N ASP A 7 24.87 15.86 61.31
CA ASP A 7 23.63 15.64 60.55
C ASP A 7 23.90 14.72 59.36
N GLN A 8 23.35 13.51 59.38
CA GLN A 8 23.04 12.76 58.17
C GLN A 8 21.62 13.14 57.76
N GLN A 9 21.49 14.06 56.80
CA GLN A 9 20.26 14.24 56.03
C GLN A 9 19.98 12.94 55.27
N GLN A 10 19.12 12.11 55.84
CA GLN A 10 18.46 11.02 55.13
C GLN A 10 17.56 11.65 54.06
N GLN A 11 17.85 11.37 52.79
CA GLN A 11 16.92 11.64 51.70
C GLN A 11 15.61 10.88 51.99
N PRO A 12 14.43 11.50 51.82
CA PRO A 12 13.18 10.78 51.95
C PRO A 12 13.09 9.70 50.86
N PRO A 13 12.51 8.53 51.14
CA PRO A 13 12.35 7.48 50.13
C PRO A 13 11.51 8.01 48.95
N PRO A 14 11.78 7.55 47.71
CA PRO A 14 11.01 7.98 46.56
C PRO A 14 9.54 7.62 46.80
N ARG A 15 8.67 8.61 46.63
CA ARG A 15 7.22 8.42 46.73
C ARG A 15 6.79 7.54 45.56
N SER A 16 6.65 6.24 45.80
CA SER A 16 6.02 5.34 44.84
C SER A 16 4.56 5.78 44.70
N ASN A 17 4.26 6.43 43.58
CA ASN A 17 2.90 6.81 43.25
C ASN A 17 2.11 5.52 42.99
N ARG A 18 0.84 5.47 43.36
CA ARG A 18 -0.05 4.28 43.32
C ARG A 18 -0.26 3.63 41.94
N TYR A 19 0.44 4.12 40.92
CA TYR A 19 0.43 3.72 39.53
C TYR A 19 1.84 3.39 39.01
N GLY A 20 2.68 2.66 39.77
CA GLY A 20 3.89 2.00 39.25
C GLY A 20 4.93 2.84 38.49
N PHE A 21 4.78 4.16 38.40
CA PHE A 21 5.64 5.04 37.64
C PHE A 21 6.86 5.39 38.50
N GLU A 22 7.99 4.77 38.18
CA GLU A 22 9.26 5.06 38.84
C GLU A 22 9.86 6.34 38.28
N GLU A 23 9.40 7.48 38.81
CA GLU A 23 9.82 8.83 38.40
C GLU A 23 11.35 8.98 38.37
N SER A 24 12.05 8.35 39.31
CA SER A 24 13.52 8.37 39.38
C SER A 24 14.17 7.65 38.19
N GLY A 25 13.62 6.51 37.78
CA GLY A 25 14.08 5.76 36.60
C GLY A 25 13.81 6.52 35.31
N TRP A 26 12.64 7.15 35.19
CA TRP A 26 12.30 8.00 34.06
C TRP A 26 13.24 9.22 33.96
N VAL A 27 13.47 9.94 35.06
CA VAL A 27 14.37 11.11 35.07
C VAL A 27 15.80 10.73 34.68
N GLU A 28 16.32 9.61 35.19
CA GLU A 28 17.67 9.15 34.83
C GLU A 28 17.75 8.75 33.34
N ASN A 29 16.72 8.07 32.83
CA ASN A 29 16.65 7.71 31.41
C ASN A 29 16.58 8.94 30.50
N ILE A 30 15.76 9.95 30.83
CA ILE A 30 15.69 11.21 30.09
C ILE A 30 17.01 11.97 30.16
N ARG A 31 17.66 12.04 31.34
CA ARG A 31 18.99 12.67 31.47
C ARG A 31 20.03 11.96 30.63
N GLN A 32 20.04 10.63 30.60
CA GLN A 32 20.94 9.85 29.74
C GLN A 32 20.64 10.07 28.26
N SER A 33 19.36 10.10 27.87
CA SER A 33 18.93 10.37 26.49
C SER A 33 19.35 11.78 26.02
N LEU A 34 19.14 12.81 26.85
CA LEU A 34 19.56 14.19 26.54
C LEU A 34 21.09 14.34 26.51
N ARG A 35 21.83 13.63 27.38
CA ARG A 35 23.31 13.61 27.38
C ARG A 35 23.90 12.92 26.16
N ARG A 36 23.16 12.00 25.52
CA ARG A 36 23.57 11.33 24.27
C ARG A 36 23.47 12.23 23.03
N SER A 37 23.05 13.50 23.17
CA SER A 37 22.90 14.41 22.03
C SER A 37 24.25 14.95 21.51
N LYS A 38 24.74 14.35 20.43
CA LYS A 38 25.18 15.01 19.18
C LYS A 38 25.92 14.10 18.18
N GLU A 39 26.29 12.87 18.52
CA GLU A 39 27.18 12.08 17.65
C GLU A 39 26.52 10.89 16.92
N ASP A 40 25.41 10.30 17.40
CA ASP A 40 24.97 8.98 16.91
C ASP A 40 23.54 8.86 16.33
N GLY A 41 22.74 9.94 16.29
CA GLY A 41 21.29 9.84 16.06
C GLY A 41 20.62 10.85 15.13
N ASP A 42 21.35 11.84 14.61
CA ASP A 42 20.74 12.95 13.83
C ASP A 42 20.31 12.55 12.40
N GLY A 43 20.48 11.28 12.02
CA GLY A 43 20.27 10.80 10.64
C GLY A 43 19.40 9.56 10.47
N ILE A 44 18.90 8.91 11.53
CA ILE A 44 18.02 7.73 11.38
C ILE A 44 16.57 8.21 11.51
N PRO A 45 15.80 8.26 10.40
CA PRO A 45 14.40 8.65 10.48
C PRO A 45 13.58 7.57 11.19
N VAL A 46 12.54 8.00 11.90
CA VAL A 46 11.50 7.12 12.43
C VAL A 46 10.88 6.33 11.26
N SER A 47 10.69 5.02 11.44
CA SER A 47 10.20 4.14 10.36
C SER A 47 9.02 3.25 10.77
N VAL A 48 8.85 2.96 12.06
CA VAL A 48 7.79 2.12 12.62
C VAL A 48 6.75 3.00 13.33
N PHE A 49 5.67 3.29 12.60
CA PHE A 49 4.58 4.19 12.99
C PHE A 49 3.38 3.44 13.57
N ASP A 50 2.56 4.12 14.38
CA ASP A 50 1.21 3.65 14.74
C ASP A 50 0.34 3.75 13.49
N VAL A 51 -0.55 2.78 13.29
CA VAL A 51 -1.51 2.87 12.20
C VAL A 51 -2.50 4.00 12.49
N PRO A 52 -2.75 4.93 11.54
CA PRO A 52 -3.77 5.95 11.69
C PRO A 52 -5.13 5.37 12.11
N LYS A 53 -5.75 5.97 13.14
CA LYS A 53 -7.01 5.48 13.71
C LYS A 53 -8.14 5.38 12.67
N GLN A 54 -8.13 6.27 11.69
CA GLN A 54 -9.06 6.29 10.56
C GLN A 54 -8.99 4.97 9.79
N LEU A 55 -7.77 4.45 9.54
CA LEU A 55 -7.56 3.17 8.87
C LEU A 55 -7.97 1.99 9.76
N GLN A 56 -7.60 2.05 11.05
CA GLN A 56 -7.90 0.98 12.01
C GLN A 56 -9.41 0.73 12.18
N VAL A 57 -10.25 1.78 12.19
CA VAL A 57 -11.71 1.66 12.45
C VAL A 57 -12.42 0.79 11.39
N HIS A 58 -11.98 0.82 10.14
CA HIS A 58 -12.64 0.10 9.06
C HIS A 58 -12.25 -1.37 8.97
N LYS A 59 -11.05 -1.74 9.44
CA LYS A 59 -10.57 -3.12 9.42
C LYS A 59 -9.48 -3.37 10.46
N PRO A 60 -9.80 -3.40 11.77
CA PRO A 60 -8.79 -3.50 12.83
C PRO A 60 -7.96 -4.78 12.73
N GLU A 61 -8.57 -5.88 12.29
CA GLU A 61 -7.90 -7.17 12.13
C GLU A 61 -6.79 -7.17 11.06
N ALA A 62 -6.73 -6.16 10.19
CA ALA A 62 -5.67 -6.02 9.20
C ALA A 62 -4.42 -5.33 9.73
N TYR A 63 -4.46 -4.74 10.93
CA TYR A 63 -3.37 -3.92 11.45
C TYR A 63 -2.74 -4.47 12.73
N ALA A 64 -3.45 -5.38 13.42
CA ALA A 64 -2.95 -6.04 14.63
C ALA A 64 -2.55 -7.50 14.33
N PRO A 65 -1.34 -7.95 14.75
CA PRO A 65 -0.91 -9.34 14.55
C PRO A 65 -1.85 -10.29 15.29
N GLN A 66 -2.08 -11.47 14.70
CA GLN A 66 -2.99 -12.48 15.26
C GLN A 66 -2.30 -13.82 15.52
N PHE A 67 -1.04 -13.98 15.10
CA PHE A 67 -0.28 -15.20 15.23
C PHE A 67 1.08 -14.95 15.87
N ILE A 68 1.84 -13.93 15.43
CA ILE A 68 3.17 -13.63 15.99
C ILE A 68 3.41 -12.13 16.21
N ALA A 69 3.81 -11.79 17.45
CA ALA A 69 4.34 -10.48 17.78
C ALA A 69 5.85 -10.43 17.55
N LEU A 70 6.29 -9.39 16.87
CA LEU A 70 7.68 -9.04 16.60
C LEU A 70 7.93 -7.61 17.05
N GLY A 71 8.95 -7.46 17.90
CA GLY A 71 9.31 -6.18 18.48
C GLY A 71 8.32 -5.68 19.53
N PRO A 72 8.49 -4.41 19.97
CA PRO A 72 7.99 -3.96 21.27
C PRO A 72 6.50 -3.62 21.32
N TYR A 73 5.84 -3.33 20.19
CA TYR A 73 4.46 -2.80 20.22
C TYR A 73 3.42 -3.86 20.59
N HIS A 74 3.65 -5.13 20.24
CA HIS A 74 2.68 -6.21 20.45
C HIS A 74 3.20 -7.33 21.36
N HIS A 75 4.42 -7.23 21.87
CA HIS A 75 5.08 -8.30 22.64
C HIS A 75 4.26 -8.81 23.82
N TRP A 76 3.58 -7.92 24.54
CA TRP A 76 2.86 -8.25 25.78
C TRP A 76 1.43 -8.76 25.60
N ARG A 77 1.04 -9.11 24.37
CA ARG A 77 -0.31 -9.60 24.08
C ARG A 77 -0.43 -11.09 24.40
N PRO A 78 -1.25 -11.49 25.39
CA PRO A 78 -1.35 -12.90 25.81
C PRO A 78 -1.80 -13.83 24.68
N GLU A 79 -2.59 -13.31 23.73
CA GLU A 79 -3.07 -14.09 22.57
C GLU A 79 -1.94 -14.57 21.65
N LEU A 80 -0.74 -13.99 21.75
CA LEU A 80 0.39 -14.28 20.86
C LEU A 80 1.49 -15.11 21.56
N TYR A 81 1.29 -15.47 22.84
CA TYR A 81 2.32 -16.14 23.66
C TYR A 81 2.65 -17.56 23.18
N GLU A 82 1.76 -18.21 22.43
CA GLU A 82 2.03 -19.53 21.84
C GLU A 82 3.29 -19.52 20.97
N MET A 83 3.59 -18.39 20.31
CA MET A 83 4.75 -18.25 19.45
C MET A 83 6.06 -17.94 20.19
N GLU A 84 6.02 -17.51 21.45
CA GLU A 84 7.24 -17.19 22.23
C GLU A 84 8.16 -18.41 22.37
N GLY A 85 7.58 -19.60 22.57
CA GLY A 85 8.37 -20.84 22.65
C GLY A 85 9.17 -21.11 21.37
N TYR A 86 8.57 -20.85 20.20
CA TYR A 86 9.24 -21.00 18.90
C TYR A 86 10.33 -19.95 18.70
N LYS A 87 10.10 -18.71 19.14
CA LYS A 87 11.10 -17.64 19.07
C LYS A 87 12.31 -17.93 19.97
N ILE A 88 12.08 -18.37 21.20
CA ILE A 88 13.14 -18.78 22.12
C ILE A 88 13.93 -19.97 21.56
N ASP A 89 13.25 -20.96 20.98
CA ASP A 89 13.91 -22.11 20.36
C ASP A 89 14.78 -21.69 19.16
N ALA A 90 14.34 -20.71 18.36
CA ALA A 90 15.14 -20.11 17.27
C ALA A 90 16.37 -19.37 17.81
N ALA A 91 16.19 -18.55 18.84
CA ALA A 91 17.29 -17.86 19.53
C ALA A 91 18.31 -18.84 20.11
N ARG A 92 17.87 -19.94 20.74
CA ARG A 92 18.76 -20.98 21.26
C ARG A 92 19.61 -21.61 20.16
N ARG A 93 19.05 -21.86 18.98
CA ARG A 93 19.80 -22.37 17.82
C ARG A 93 20.81 -21.36 17.31
N ALA A 94 20.40 -20.09 17.16
CA ALA A 94 21.28 -18.99 16.79
C ALA A 94 22.50 -18.89 17.74
N LEU A 95 22.26 -19.04 19.06
CA LEU A 95 23.30 -19.01 20.09
C LEU A 95 24.19 -20.26 20.12
N THR A 96 23.68 -21.41 19.70
CA THR A 96 24.47 -22.65 19.66
C THR A 96 25.66 -22.54 18.69
N THR A 97 25.50 -21.76 17.61
CA THR A 97 26.57 -21.49 16.63
C THR A 97 27.69 -20.60 17.19
N LEU A 98 27.41 -19.81 18.24
CA LEU A 98 28.32 -18.79 18.80
C LEU A 98 29.25 -19.32 19.91
N GLY A 99 29.00 -20.51 20.45
CA GLY A 99 29.78 -21.08 21.56
C GLY A 99 29.42 -20.52 22.94
N ARG A 100 30.25 -20.84 23.95
CA ARG A 100 29.99 -20.50 25.36
C ARG A 100 30.27 -19.02 25.62
N GLY A 101 29.25 -18.25 26.00
CA GLY A 101 29.32 -16.79 26.20
C GLY A 101 28.67 -15.95 25.09
N GLY A 102 28.26 -16.59 23.98
CA GLY A 102 27.69 -15.91 22.82
C GLY A 102 26.40 -15.12 23.11
N LEU A 103 25.66 -15.46 24.16
CA LEU A 103 24.47 -14.71 24.57
C LEU A 103 24.86 -13.32 25.10
N ASP A 104 25.73 -13.26 26.10
CA ASP A 104 26.14 -12.01 26.74
C ASP A 104 26.86 -11.09 25.74
N ASP A 105 27.69 -11.67 24.86
CA ASP A 105 28.37 -10.94 23.79
C ASP A 105 27.38 -10.33 22.79
N LEU A 106 26.39 -11.10 22.35
CA LEU A 106 25.40 -10.63 21.37
C LEU A 106 24.43 -9.62 21.96
N VAL A 107 23.97 -9.84 23.20
CA VAL A 107 23.15 -8.87 23.93
C VAL A 107 23.92 -7.57 24.12
N SER A 108 25.21 -7.63 24.47
CA SER A 108 26.06 -6.44 24.58
C SER A 108 26.21 -5.70 23.24
N LYS A 109 26.40 -6.43 22.12
CA LYS A 109 26.44 -5.82 20.78
C LYS A 109 25.12 -5.14 20.39
N LEU A 110 23.99 -5.79 20.67
CA LEU A 110 22.68 -5.21 20.42
C LEU A 110 22.41 -4.01 21.33
N ALA A 111 22.91 -4.02 22.57
CA ALA A 111 22.81 -2.88 23.50
C ALA A 111 23.58 -1.64 23.00
N LEU A 112 24.68 -1.83 22.26
CA LEU A 112 25.36 -0.70 21.59
C LEU A 112 24.48 0.01 20.56
N HIS A 113 23.53 -0.72 19.97
CA HIS A 113 22.60 -0.22 18.97
C HIS A 113 21.25 0.19 19.56
N GLU A 114 21.08 0.19 20.88
CA GLU A 114 19.82 0.46 21.56
C GLU A 114 19.20 1.80 21.14
N SER A 115 20.01 2.87 21.08
CA SER A 115 19.54 4.20 20.64
C SER A 115 19.02 4.18 19.21
N LYS A 116 19.74 3.52 18.30
CA LYS A 116 19.35 3.38 16.89
C LYS A 116 18.08 2.56 16.74
N VAL A 117 17.96 1.45 17.47
CA VAL A 117 16.74 0.62 17.50
C VAL A 117 15.55 1.43 17.99
N ARG A 118 15.70 2.17 19.10
CA ARG A 118 14.63 3.03 19.62
C ARG A 118 14.22 4.12 18.64
N ALA A 119 15.17 4.72 17.90
CA ALA A 119 14.89 5.77 16.93
C ALA A 119 13.98 5.31 15.79
N HIS A 120 13.94 4.01 15.46
CA HIS A 120 13.01 3.48 14.47
C HIS A 120 11.55 3.51 14.92
N TYR A 121 11.27 3.46 16.22
CA TYR A 121 9.92 3.39 16.77
C TYR A 121 9.42 4.79 17.15
N HIS A 122 8.30 5.21 16.54
CA HIS A 122 7.72 6.53 16.84
C HIS A 122 7.22 6.65 18.30
N ARG A 123 6.86 5.54 18.95
CA ARG A 123 6.48 5.50 20.37
C ARG A 123 7.72 5.42 21.25
N TYR A 124 7.68 6.17 22.34
CA TYR A 124 8.63 5.97 23.43
C TYR A 124 8.50 4.55 24.00
N LEU A 125 9.61 3.82 23.99
CA LEU A 125 9.67 2.46 24.52
C LEU A 125 10.10 2.50 25.98
N ASP A 126 9.15 2.33 26.91
CA ASP A 126 9.44 2.24 28.35
C ASP A 126 9.93 0.83 28.73
N LEU A 127 11.10 0.46 28.20
CA LEU A 127 11.75 -0.82 28.39
C LEU A 127 13.19 -0.57 28.84
N GLY A 128 13.73 -1.42 29.72
CA GLY A 128 15.17 -1.41 30.01
C GLY A 128 15.98 -1.79 28.76
N GLY A 129 17.20 -1.27 28.62
CA GLY A 129 18.04 -1.55 27.45
C GLY A 129 18.30 -3.04 27.25
N GLU A 130 18.62 -3.77 28.32
CA GLU A 130 18.80 -5.23 28.29
C GLU A 130 17.52 -5.95 27.84
N THR A 131 16.35 -5.54 28.35
CA THR A 131 15.05 -6.10 27.94
C THR A 131 14.80 -5.90 26.46
N LEU A 132 15.08 -4.70 25.93
CA LEU A 132 14.93 -4.41 24.52
C LEU A 132 15.91 -5.23 23.67
N SER A 133 17.17 -5.35 24.08
CA SER A 133 18.18 -6.17 23.37
C SER A 133 17.80 -7.65 23.34
N LEU A 134 17.30 -8.21 24.44
CA LEU A 134 16.83 -9.60 24.50
C LEU A 134 15.60 -9.82 23.62
N MET A 135 14.66 -8.88 23.62
CA MET A 135 13.49 -8.93 22.74
C MET A 135 13.91 -8.92 21.26
N MET A 136 14.80 -7.99 20.88
CA MET A 136 15.34 -7.90 19.52
C MET A 136 16.10 -9.16 19.11
N LEU A 137 16.86 -9.76 20.02
CA LEU A 137 17.57 -11.02 19.78
C LEU A 137 16.59 -12.17 19.52
N VAL A 138 15.60 -12.35 20.40
CA VAL A 138 14.64 -13.45 20.31
C VAL A 138 13.78 -13.33 19.06
N ASP A 139 13.22 -12.15 18.82
CA ASP A 139 12.33 -11.91 17.69
C ASP A 139 13.12 -11.86 16.36
N GLY A 140 14.32 -11.28 16.36
CA GLY A 140 15.22 -11.23 15.21
C GLY A 140 15.75 -12.61 14.80
N ALA A 141 16.10 -13.47 15.77
CA ALA A 141 16.54 -14.84 15.49
C ALA A 141 15.43 -15.67 14.86
N PHE A 142 14.18 -15.55 15.35
CA PHE A 142 13.03 -16.17 14.72
C PHE A 142 12.83 -15.68 13.30
N LEU A 143 12.86 -14.35 13.10
CA LEU A 143 12.67 -13.75 11.79
C LEU A 143 13.73 -14.24 10.80
N LEU A 144 15.00 -14.32 11.20
CA LEU A 144 16.08 -14.88 10.38
C LEU A 144 15.84 -16.35 10.00
N GLU A 145 15.43 -17.19 10.95
CA GLU A 145 15.15 -18.60 10.65
C GLU A 145 13.96 -18.74 9.69
N PHE A 146 12.94 -17.90 9.84
CA PHE A 146 11.80 -17.87 8.91
C PHE A 146 12.24 -17.38 7.51
N LEU A 147 13.00 -16.30 7.45
CA LEU A 147 13.55 -15.76 6.20
C LEU A 147 14.45 -16.77 5.46
N ALA A 148 15.18 -17.61 6.19
CA ALA A 148 16.04 -18.65 5.62
C ALA A 148 15.27 -19.71 4.82
N ILE A 149 13.97 -19.93 5.10
CA ILE A 149 13.10 -20.83 4.32
C ILE A 149 13.06 -20.38 2.85
N HIS A 150 13.02 -19.07 2.61
CA HIS A 150 12.90 -18.50 1.27
C HIS A 150 14.23 -18.46 0.49
N HIS A 151 15.36 -18.66 1.16
CA HIS A 151 16.65 -18.86 0.50
C HIS A 151 16.78 -20.28 -0.11
N ALA A 152 16.07 -21.26 0.45
CA ALA A 152 16.12 -22.66 0.03
C ALA A 152 15.22 -23.01 -1.18
N THR A 153 14.41 -22.07 -1.68
CA THR A 153 13.51 -22.31 -2.82
C THR A 153 14.24 -22.33 -4.18
N PRO A 154 13.91 -23.29 -5.08
CA PRO A 154 14.74 -23.68 -6.23
C PRO A 154 14.91 -22.64 -7.36
N ALA A 155 14.28 -21.46 -7.27
CA ALA A 155 14.51 -20.38 -8.23
C ALA A 155 15.96 -19.84 -8.16
N CYS A 156 16.64 -20.01 -7.02
CA CYS A 156 18.04 -19.63 -6.83
C CYS A 156 19.04 -20.73 -7.23
N VAL A 157 18.58 -21.97 -7.45
CA VAL A 157 19.46 -23.13 -7.72
C VAL A 157 19.73 -23.29 -9.23
N ALA A 158 18.98 -22.60 -10.09
CA ALA A 158 19.17 -22.67 -11.54
C ALA A 158 20.36 -21.85 -12.06
N GLU A 159 20.87 -20.87 -11.28
CA GLU A 159 21.95 -19.99 -11.72
C GLU A 159 23.09 -19.94 -10.68
N ARG A 160 24.22 -20.54 -11.08
CA ARG A 160 25.59 -20.44 -10.53
C ARG A 160 26.12 -21.64 -9.73
N GLN A 161 26.95 -22.40 -10.43
CA GLN A 161 28.12 -23.05 -9.87
C GLN A 161 29.07 -21.95 -9.35
N THR A 162 29.24 -21.88 -8.03
CA THR A 162 30.44 -21.52 -7.22
C THR A 162 30.00 -20.84 -5.92
N HIS A 163 30.58 -21.28 -4.80
CA HIS A 163 30.28 -20.95 -3.39
C HIS A 163 29.04 -21.64 -2.77
N ARG A 164 29.29 -22.81 -2.15
CA ARG A 164 28.36 -23.51 -1.25
C ARG A 164 28.23 -22.73 0.07
N VAL A 165 27.32 -21.77 0.13
CA VAL A 165 26.79 -21.27 1.40
C VAL A 165 25.72 -22.26 1.85
N LEU A 166 25.96 -22.97 2.95
CA LEU A 166 25.02 -23.96 3.49
C LEU A 166 23.74 -23.24 3.96
N PRO A 167 22.54 -23.70 3.54
CA PRO A 167 21.29 -23.16 4.09
C PRO A 167 21.25 -23.40 5.60
N LEU A 168 20.76 -22.43 6.38
CA LEU A 168 20.46 -22.65 7.79
C LEU A 168 19.52 -23.87 7.88
N PRO A 169 19.85 -24.91 8.67
CA PRO A 169 18.97 -26.05 8.81
C PRO A 169 17.67 -25.58 9.45
N VAL A 170 16.57 -25.56 8.68
CA VAL A 170 15.24 -25.29 9.22
C VAL A 170 14.93 -26.38 10.24
N SER A 171 14.63 -25.97 11.48
CA SER A 171 14.34 -26.90 12.55
C SER A 171 13.17 -27.82 12.19
N SER A 172 13.26 -29.11 12.51
CA SER A 172 12.15 -30.07 12.36
C SER A 172 10.90 -29.64 13.14
N ARG A 173 11.07 -28.81 14.19
CA ARG A 173 9.96 -28.20 14.94
C ARG A 173 9.27 -27.06 14.19
N MET A 174 9.92 -26.42 13.22
CA MET A 174 9.31 -25.39 12.37
C MET A 174 8.72 -25.98 11.07
N ALA A 175 8.92 -27.26 10.78
CA ALA A 175 8.45 -27.90 9.55
C ALA A 175 6.91 -27.94 9.39
N HIS A 176 6.13 -27.72 10.46
CA HIS A 176 4.67 -27.55 10.35
C HIS A 176 4.25 -26.09 10.14
N LEU A 177 5.15 -25.14 10.45
CA LEU A 177 4.99 -23.70 10.23
C LEU A 177 5.53 -23.27 8.86
N ALA A 178 6.48 -24.05 8.32
CA ALA A 178 7.16 -23.84 7.05
C ALA A 178 7.00 -25.09 6.19
N ASP A 179 6.48 -24.98 4.96
CA ASP A 179 6.41 -26.10 4.01
C ASP A 179 7.82 -26.43 3.48
N VAL A 180 8.65 -27.05 4.34
CA VAL A 180 9.99 -27.55 4.01
C VAL A 180 9.83 -28.86 3.24
N GLY A 181 9.30 -28.80 2.02
CA GLY A 181 9.04 -30.02 1.26
C GLY A 181 8.70 -29.88 -0.21
N GLY A 182 8.56 -28.67 -0.77
CA GLY A 182 8.23 -28.51 -2.19
C GLY A 182 6.92 -29.17 -2.61
N THR A 183 6.05 -29.55 -1.65
CA THR A 183 4.80 -30.26 -1.92
C THR A 183 3.69 -29.33 -2.42
N GLY A 184 3.94 -28.02 -2.45
CA GLY A 184 3.04 -27.01 -3.01
C GLY A 184 1.82 -26.73 -2.14
N ARG A 185 1.75 -27.29 -0.92
CA ARG A 185 0.67 -27.06 0.05
C ARG A 185 1.25 -26.33 1.27
N LYS A 186 1.31 -25.00 1.16
CA LYS A 186 1.69 -24.12 2.25
C LYS A 186 0.75 -24.32 3.45
N SER A 187 1.32 -24.54 4.64
CA SER A 187 0.55 -24.63 5.89
C SER A 187 -0.23 -23.34 6.16
N SER A 188 -1.40 -23.44 6.80
CA SER A 188 -2.18 -22.25 7.21
C SER A 188 -1.36 -21.31 8.11
N ALA A 189 -0.48 -21.87 8.93
CA ALA A 189 0.41 -21.11 9.81
C ALA A 189 1.43 -20.25 9.04
N HIS A 190 1.97 -20.75 7.91
CA HIS A 190 2.90 -19.99 7.08
C HIS A 190 2.26 -18.70 6.56
N GLY A 191 1.00 -18.80 6.09
CA GLY A 191 0.24 -17.66 5.62
C GLY A 191 0.01 -16.62 6.73
N LEU A 192 -0.31 -17.07 7.95
CA LEU A 192 -0.51 -16.18 9.10
C LEU A 192 0.77 -15.47 9.53
N ILE A 193 1.91 -16.17 9.52
CA ILE A 193 3.21 -15.55 9.81
C ILE A 193 3.50 -14.47 8.77
N LEU A 194 3.45 -14.78 7.46
CA LEU A 194 3.71 -13.80 6.39
C LEU A 194 2.87 -12.54 6.52
N ARG A 195 1.60 -12.71 6.88
CA ARG A 195 0.66 -11.63 7.07
C ARG A 195 1.09 -10.71 8.21
N ASP A 196 1.43 -11.29 9.36
CA ASP A 196 1.85 -10.55 10.54
C ASP A 196 3.24 -9.90 10.36
N LEU A 197 4.15 -10.52 9.59
CA LEU A 197 5.48 -9.98 9.27
C LEU A 197 5.44 -8.64 8.50
N LEU A 198 4.33 -8.37 7.80
CA LEU A 198 4.17 -7.18 6.95
C LEU A 198 3.21 -6.16 7.56
N MET A 199 2.88 -6.29 8.85
CA MET A 199 2.11 -5.29 9.56
C MET A 199 2.99 -4.13 10.03
N LEU A 200 2.52 -2.89 9.87
CA LEU A 200 3.28 -1.66 10.15
C LEU A 200 3.78 -1.60 11.60
N GLU A 201 2.92 -1.98 12.55
CA GLU A 201 3.26 -1.98 13.98
C GLU A 201 4.09 -3.21 14.43
N ASN A 202 4.31 -4.19 13.54
CA ASN A 202 4.96 -5.46 13.84
C ASN A 202 6.31 -5.63 13.12
N GLN A 203 7.09 -4.54 13.04
CA GLN A 203 8.36 -4.48 12.33
C GLN A 203 9.57 -4.53 13.28
N ILE A 204 10.65 -5.15 12.80
CA ILE A 204 11.98 -5.14 13.42
C ILE A 204 12.95 -4.46 12.46
N PRO A 205 13.82 -3.55 12.95
CA PRO A 205 14.87 -2.95 12.12
C PRO A 205 15.79 -4.02 11.51
N LEU A 206 16.04 -3.95 10.21
CA LEU A 206 16.91 -4.88 9.47
C LEU A 206 18.36 -4.87 9.98
N LEU A 207 18.78 -3.76 10.59
CA LEU A 207 20.03 -3.65 11.34
C LEU A 207 20.17 -4.77 12.39
N VAL A 208 19.11 -5.07 13.15
CA VAL A 208 19.11 -6.13 14.17
C VAL A 208 19.42 -7.49 13.55
N LEU A 209 18.81 -7.79 12.39
CA LEU A 209 19.02 -9.06 11.70
C LEU A 209 20.45 -9.18 11.18
N ARG A 210 21.04 -8.08 10.73
CA ARG A 210 22.44 -8.03 10.30
C ARG A 210 23.38 -8.31 11.46
N GLU A 211 23.19 -7.64 12.60
CA GLU A 211 24.01 -7.85 13.80
C GLU A 211 23.98 -9.32 14.28
N ILE A 212 22.80 -9.96 14.25
CA ILE A 212 22.68 -11.38 14.61
C ILE A 212 23.42 -12.27 13.60
N LEU A 213 23.31 -12.01 12.30
CA LEU A 213 24.01 -12.78 11.26
C LEU A 213 25.53 -12.59 11.30
N ASP A 214 25.99 -11.36 11.55
CA ASP A 214 27.41 -11.03 11.67
C ASP A 214 28.03 -11.69 12.89
N ALA A 215 27.28 -11.80 13.99
CA ALA A 215 27.73 -12.55 15.14
C ALA A 215 27.89 -14.06 14.83
N GLN A 216 26.95 -14.66 14.09
CA GLN A 216 26.96 -16.09 13.77
C GLN A 216 28.09 -16.54 12.84
N GLN A 217 28.76 -15.62 12.14
CA GLN A 217 29.77 -15.94 11.13
C GLN A 217 31.16 -15.44 11.57
N SER A 218 32.18 -16.28 11.38
CA SER A 218 33.58 -15.92 11.65
C SER A 218 34.27 -15.15 10.52
N VAL A 219 33.56 -14.74 9.45
CA VAL A 219 34.16 -14.13 8.25
C VAL A 219 33.23 -13.05 7.62
N HIS A 220 33.83 -11.87 7.38
CA HIS A 220 33.41 -10.68 6.59
C HIS A 220 31.91 -10.28 6.50
N GLU A 221 31.60 -9.05 6.96
CA GLU A 221 30.32 -8.31 6.88
C GLU A 221 29.61 -8.34 5.49
N SER A 222 30.39 -8.46 4.41
CA SER A 222 29.88 -8.56 3.03
C SER A 222 29.06 -9.84 2.78
N GLU A 223 29.39 -10.95 3.46
CA GLU A 223 28.68 -12.23 3.28
C GLU A 223 27.31 -12.23 3.97
N SER A 224 27.21 -11.67 5.18
CA SER A 224 25.95 -11.54 5.92
C SER A 224 24.92 -10.70 5.18
N THR A 225 25.35 -9.55 4.64
CA THR A 225 24.48 -8.67 3.87
C THR A 225 23.98 -9.37 2.60
N THR A 226 24.87 -10.08 1.89
CA THR A 226 24.50 -10.86 0.70
C THR A 226 23.47 -11.95 1.03
N ARG A 227 23.67 -12.67 2.13
CA ARG A 227 22.75 -13.71 2.60
C ARG A 227 21.39 -13.13 2.99
N LEU A 228 21.38 -12.01 3.71
CA LEU A 228 20.15 -11.32 4.10
C LEU A 228 19.38 -10.81 2.88
N ASN A 229 20.07 -10.20 1.91
CA ASN A 229 19.49 -9.78 0.63
C ASN A 229 18.81 -10.95 -0.09
N ALA A 230 19.45 -12.12 -0.15
CA ALA A 230 18.90 -13.29 -0.81
C ALA A 230 17.66 -13.85 -0.08
N MET A 231 17.68 -13.92 1.26
CA MET A 231 16.53 -14.34 2.07
C MET A 231 15.34 -13.39 1.91
N VAL A 232 15.57 -12.07 2.05
CA VAL A 232 14.54 -11.04 1.89
C VAL A 232 14.00 -11.03 0.47
N THR A 233 14.84 -11.19 -0.54
CA THR A 233 14.41 -11.32 -1.95
C THR A 233 13.42 -12.47 -2.13
N GLY A 234 13.69 -13.62 -1.51
CA GLY A 234 12.79 -14.77 -1.55
C GLY A 234 11.43 -14.48 -0.91
N LEU A 235 11.42 -13.81 0.26
CA LEU A 235 10.20 -13.36 0.93
C LEU A 235 9.40 -12.40 0.03
N ILE A 236 10.06 -11.37 -0.49
CA ILE A 236 9.43 -10.32 -1.30
C ILE A 236 8.78 -10.91 -2.55
N LYS A 237 9.42 -11.88 -3.21
CA LYS A 237 8.82 -12.60 -4.35
C LYS A 237 7.52 -13.31 -4.00
N GLU A 238 7.39 -13.80 -2.77
CA GLU A 238 6.23 -14.53 -2.30
C GLU A 238 5.07 -13.59 -1.90
N VAL A 239 5.39 -12.49 -1.22
CA VAL A 239 4.41 -11.57 -0.64
C VAL A 239 4.03 -10.40 -1.55
N CYS A 240 4.78 -10.17 -2.65
CA CYS A 240 4.52 -9.07 -3.55
C CYS A 240 3.12 -9.21 -4.19
N PRO A 241 2.23 -8.21 -4.03
CA PRO A 241 0.88 -8.28 -4.56
C PRO A 241 0.83 -8.18 -6.09
N LEU A 242 1.85 -7.55 -6.70
CA LEU A 242 1.93 -7.29 -8.13
C LEU A 242 2.78 -8.34 -8.86
N LYS A 243 2.33 -8.75 -10.04
CA LYS A 243 3.05 -9.68 -10.91
C LYS A 243 4.25 -8.99 -11.57
N MET A 244 5.43 -9.51 -11.27
CA MET A 244 6.70 -9.03 -11.83
C MET A 244 7.18 -9.95 -12.96
N LYS A 245 7.92 -9.39 -13.93
CA LYS A 245 8.56 -10.14 -15.04
C LYS A 245 10.03 -10.42 -14.72
N GLY A 246 10.58 -11.51 -15.26
CA GLY A 246 12.03 -11.81 -15.26
C GLY A 246 12.61 -12.19 -13.90
N ASN A 247 13.93 -12.06 -13.76
CA ASN A 247 14.65 -12.17 -12.49
C ASN A 247 14.31 -10.94 -11.63
N PHE A 248 13.11 -10.87 -11.07
CA PHE A 248 12.75 -9.86 -10.06
C PHE A 248 13.48 -10.18 -8.76
N PRO A 249 13.98 -9.20 -7.98
CA PRO A 249 14.13 -7.77 -8.31
C PRO A 249 15.05 -7.57 -9.52
N PHE A 250 14.73 -6.60 -10.39
CA PHE A 250 15.38 -6.42 -11.70
C PHE A 250 16.92 -6.37 -11.61
N PRO A 251 17.69 -6.85 -12.62
CA PRO A 251 19.15 -6.91 -12.58
C PRO A 251 19.86 -5.59 -12.26
N ASP A 252 19.26 -4.46 -12.65
CA ASP A 252 19.79 -3.11 -12.41
C ASP A 252 19.34 -2.50 -11.06
N LYS A 253 18.54 -3.24 -10.29
CA LYS A 253 17.99 -2.87 -8.98
C LYS A 253 18.13 -4.06 -8.03
N GLU A 254 19.37 -4.38 -7.67
CA GLU A 254 19.62 -5.34 -6.60
C GLU A 254 18.94 -4.82 -5.31
N ILE A 255 18.26 -5.71 -4.58
CA ILE A 255 17.65 -5.32 -3.29
C ILE A 255 18.80 -5.00 -2.34
N ASP A 256 18.91 -3.72 -1.98
CA ASP A 256 19.84 -3.26 -0.98
C ASP A 256 19.12 -3.14 0.37
N VAL A 257 19.15 -4.22 1.15
CA VAL A 257 18.61 -4.24 2.52
C VAL A 257 19.31 -3.18 3.40
N ALA A 258 20.50 -2.70 3.05
CA ALA A 258 21.20 -1.70 3.86
C ALA A 258 20.60 -0.30 3.81
N ASN A 259 19.83 0.00 2.77
CA ASN A 259 19.19 1.30 2.58
C ASN A 259 17.74 1.36 3.06
N HIS A 260 17.25 0.31 3.72
CA HIS A 260 15.87 0.21 4.19
C HIS A 260 15.83 -0.14 5.67
N ALA A 261 14.93 0.48 6.44
CA ALA A 261 14.83 0.25 7.87
C ALA A 261 14.19 -1.12 8.18
N HIS A 262 13.13 -1.51 7.48
CA HIS A 262 12.41 -2.77 7.75
C HIS A 262 11.76 -3.38 6.49
N LEU A 263 11.19 -4.58 6.63
CA LEU A 263 10.64 -5.37 5.51
C LEU A 263 9.51 -4.65 4.77
N LEU A 264 8.59 -4.01 5.50
CA LEU A 264 7.46 -3.29 4.90
C LEU A 264 7.90 -2.06 4.10
N GLU A 265 8.86 -1.28 4.60
CA GLU A 265 9.44 -0.14 3.86
C GLU A 265 10.13 -0.60 2.58
N LEU A 266 10.90 -1.68 2.66
CA LEU A 266 11.56 -2.28 1.51
C LEU A 266 10.55 -2.70 0.44
N LEU A 267 9.47 -3.38 0.85
CA LEU A 267 8.39 -3.74 -0.08
C LEU A 267 7.75 -2.49 -0.70
N TYR A 268 7.50 -1.45 0.09
CA TYR A 268 6.94 -0.19 -0.41
C TYR A 268 7.83 0.45 -1.49
N HIS A 269 9.12 0.63 -1.23
CA HIS A 269 10.04 1.25 -2.20
C HIS A 269 10.30 0.40 -3.45
N LEU A 270 10.04 -0.91 -3.38
CA LEU A 270 10.01 -1.80 -4.55
C LEU A 270 8.71 -1.69 -5.37
N LEU A 271 7.63 -1.16 -4.83
CA LEU A 271 6.36 -0.94 -5.54
C LEU A 271 6.25 0.50 -6.04
N VAL A 272 6.76 1.45 -5.26
CA VAL A 272 6.76 2.90 -5.49
C VAL A 272 8.20 3.41 -5.48
N PRO A 273 8.91 3.36 -6.63
CA PRO A 273 10.26 3.89 -6.68
C PRO A 273 10.23 5.41 -6.56
N LYS A 274 11.16 5.97 -5.81
CA LYS A 274 11.36 7.42 -5.77
C LYS A 274 11.68 7.92 -7.18
N PRO A 275 11.06 9.01 -7.67
CA PRO A 275 11.50 9.64 -8.90
C PRO A 275 12.97 10.06 -8.70
N SER A 276 13.86 9.60 -9.58
CA SER A 276 15.29 9.85 -9.46
C SER A 276 15.54 11.36 -9.32
N ALA A 277 16.42 11.77 -8.40
CA ALA A 277 16.83 13.15 -8.13
C ALA A 277 17.55 13.87 -9.30
N LYS A 278 17.37 13.40 -10.54
CA LYS A 278 17.89 14.01 -11.78
C LYS A 278 16.82 14.80 -12.56
N ALA A 279 15.65 15.04 -11.98
CA ALA A 279 14.74 16.09 -12.42
C ALA A 279 14.88 17.26 -11.43
N GLY A 280 15.37 18.40 -11.94
CA GLY A 280 15.90 19.50 -11.14
C GLY A 280 14.95 20.04 -10.07
N HIS A 281 15.57 20.50 -8.98
CA HIS A 281 14.97 21.40 -8.01
C HIS A 281 14.22 22.54 -8.71
N LEU A 282 12.90 22.52 -8.63
CA LEU A 282 12.07 23.71 -8.63
C LEU A 282 11.34 23.68 -7.31
N GLU A 283 12.02 24.22 -6.29
CA GLU A 283 11.35 24.69 -5.08
C GLU A 283 10.40 25.80 -5.54
N VAL A 284 9.09 25.51 -5.54
CA VAL A 284 8.08 26.55 -5.65
C VAL A 284 7.92 27.10 -4.23
N GLU A 285 8.61 28.20 -3.96
CA GLU A 285 8.30 29.08 -2.84
C GLU A 285 6.81 29.47 -2.94
N VAL A 286 6.06 29.18 -1.89
CA VAL A 286 4.67 29.62 -1.74
C VAL A 286 4.72 31.08 -1.31
N GLU A 287 4.61 32.00 -2.27
CA GLU A 287 4.29 33.39 -1.98
C GLU A 287 2.80 33.50 -1.63
N GLU A 288 2.49 33.82 -0.37
CA GLU A 288 1.16 34.23 0.06
C GLU A 288 0.84 35.63 -0.50
N GLN A 289 -0.32 35.79 -1.15
CA GLN A 289 -0.91 37.12 -1.39
C GLN A 289 -2.37 37.19 -0.87
N PRO A 290 -2.76 38.30 -0.22
CA PRO A 290 -4.09 38.52 0.36
C PRO A 290 -5.08 39.15 -0.64
N PRO A 291 -6.39 39.30 -0.29
CA PRO A 291 -7.46 39.45 -1.28
C PRO A 291 -7.94 40.90 -1.55
N ASP A 292 -8.64 40.98 -2.68
CA ASP A 292 -9.67 41.94 -3.14
C ASP A 292 -9.28 43.31 -3.75
N GLY A 293 -9.82 43.55 -4.96
CA GLY A 293 -9.84 44.83 -5.65
C GLY A 293 -10.49 44.75 -7.04
N ASP A 294 -11.72 45.26 -7.15
CA ASP A 294 -12.67 45.29 -8.27
C ASP A 294 -12.20 46.05 -9.53
N GLY A 295 -12.74 45.72 -10.71
CA GLY A 295 -12.55 46.52 -11.94
C GLY A 295 -12.71 45.80 -13.30
N HIS A 296 -13.89 45.91 -13.91
CA HIS A 296 -14.17 45.65 -15.34
C HIS A 296 -13.26 46.42 -16.32
N VAL A 297 -12.95 45.85 -17.51
CA VAL A 297 -13.29 46.35 -18.87
C VAL A 297 -13.10 45.22 -19.91
N ASP A 298 -14.03 45.12 -20.87
CA ASP A 298 -14.06 44.25 -22.06
C ASP A 298 -12.91 44.48 -23.06
N GLU A 299 -12.55 43.45 -23.85
CA GLU A 299 -12.36 43.59 -25.30
C GLU A 299 -12.33 42.22 -26.01
N ASP A 300 -13.15 42.13 -27.06
CA ASP A 300 -13.24 41.04 -28.03
C ASP A 300 -11.93 40.84 -28.81
N ILE A 301 -11.66 39.62 -29.33
CA ILE A 301 -11.15 39.36 -30.69
C ILE A 301 -11.22 37.84 -31.01
N GLU A 302 -12.14 37.57 -31.94
CA GLU A 302 -12.22 36.59 -33.04
C GLU A 302 -11.64 35.16 -32.99
N GLU A 303 -12.55 34.24 -33.30
CA GLU A 303 -12.36 32.85 -33.73
C GLU A 303 -11.48 32.70 -34.99
N GLN A 304 -10.60 31.70 -34.99
CA GLN A 304 -10.24 30.96 -36.20
C GLN A 304 -10.39 29.45 -35.98
N ARG A 305 -11.24 28.83 -36.82
CA ARG A 305 -11.39 27.37 -36.94
C ARG A 305 -10.24 26.77 -37.75
N PRO A 306 -10.02 25.44 -37.62
CA PRO A 306 -10.02 24.64 -38.83
C PRO A 306 -10.86 23.36 -38.76
N ASP A 307 -11.26 22.94 -39.96
CA ASP A 307 -12.26 21.95 -40.34
C ASP A 307 -12.01 20.50 -39.91
N GLY A 308 -13.12 19.79 -39.74
CA GLY A 308 -13.20 18.35 -39.60
C GLY A 308 -13.48 17.63 -40.93
N GLY A 309 -13.11 16.35 -40.97
CA GLY A 309 -13.48 15.42 -42.05
C GLY A 309 -13.53 13.99 -41.53
N GLY A 310 -14.68 13.58 -40.96
CA GLY A 310 -14.87 12.20 -40.50
C GLY A 310 -16.25 11.83 -39.95
N GLN A 311 -17.05 12.80 -39.51
CA GLN A 311 -18.32 12.53 -38.81
C GLN A 311 -19.57 12.34 -39.71
N GLU A 312 -19.56 12.73 -40.98
CA GLU A 312 -20.79 12.74 -41.79
C GLU A 312 -21.30 11.35 -42.20
N LYS A 313 -20.41 10.35 -42.35
CA LYS A 313 -20.82 9.04 -42.88
C LYS A 313 -21.58 8.18 -41.87
N GLU A 314 -21.24 8.25 -40.58
CA GLU A 314 -21.95 7.46 -39.54
C GLU A 314 -23.33 8.03 -39.20
N SER A 315 -23.53 9.36 -39.31
CA SER A 315 -24.81 10.03 -39.07
C SER A 315 -25.93 9.54 -40.01
N LYS A 316 -25.58 9.25 -41.27
CA LYS A 316 -26.53 8.84 -42.31
C LYS A 316 -27.15 7.46 -42.03
N TYR A 317 -26.35 6.50 -41.55
CA TYR A 317 -26.81 5.16 -41.20
C TYR A 317 -27.71 5.16 -39.96
N VAL A 318 -27.40 5.99 -38.97
CA VAL A 318 -28.19 6.13 -37.74
C VAL A 318 -29.55 6.75 -38.01
N MET A 319 -29.61 7.80 -38.84
CA MET A 319 -30.88 8.40 -39.28
C MET A 319 -31.75 7.37 -40.03
N GLN A 320 -31.13 6.51 -40.83
CA GLN A 320 -31.83 5.46 -41.57
C GLN A 320 -32.39 4.37 -40.64
N LEU A 321 -31.63 3.94 -39.63
CA LEU A 321 -32.07 2.97 -38.63
C LEU A 321 -33.21 3.51 -37.76
N LEU A 322 -33.12 4.78 -37.33
CA LEU A 322 -34.16 5.44 -36.55
C LEU A 322 -35.46 5.62 -37.35
N ALA A 323 -35.37 5.93 -38.65
CA ALA A 323 -36.53 6.01 -39.53
C ALA A 323 -37.23 4.64 -39.70
N VAL A 324 -36.47 3.54 -39.77
CA VAL A 324 -37.01 2.17 -39.80
C VAL A 324 -37.71 1.85 -38.47
N MET A 325 -37.08 2.18 -37.34
CA MET A 325 -37.67 1.98 -36.01
C MET A 325 -38.96 2.80 -35.80
N TRP A 326 -39.00 4.05 -36.29
CA TRP A 326 -40.20 4.90 -36.27
C TRP A 326 -41.35 4.30 -37.08
N ARG A 327 -41.04 3.73 -38.25
CA ARG A 327 -42.02 3.10 -39.15
C ARG A 327 -42.58 1.79 -38.57
N ILE A 328 -41.82 1.11 -37.73
CA ILE A 328 -42.28 -0.05 -36.95
C ILE A 328 -43.18 0.41 -35.79
N ALA A 329 -42.77 1.45 -35.05
CA ALA A 329 -43.52 1.99 -33.93
C ALA A 329 -44.88 2.59 -34.33
N SER A 330 -44.97 3.23 -35.50
CA SER A 330 -46.23 3.85 -35.98
C SER A 330 -47.30 2.84 -36.42
N ARG A 331 -46.95 1.56 -36.53
CA ARG A 331 -47.88 0.47 -36.92
C ARG A 331 -48.54 -0.23 -35.74
N LEU A 332 -48.09 -0.02 -34.50
CA LEU A 332 -48.74 -0.58 -33.31
C LEU A 332 -49.86 0.34 -32.82
N LYS A 333 -51.13 -0.03 -33.07
CA LYS A 333 -52.30 0.59 -32.43
C LYS A 333 -52.66 -0.16 -31.14
N SER A 334 -52.51 0.48 -29.97
CA SER A 334 -53.52 0.58 -28.89
C SER A 334 -52.95 0.72 -27.46
N GLY A 335 -53.51 1.71 -26.73
CA GLY A 335 -54.08 1.58 -25.38
C GLY A 335 -53.17 1.33 -24.17
N ARG A 336 -52.43 0.22 -24.12
CA ARG A 336 -51.81 -0.29 -22.88
C ARG A 336 -50.28 -0.35 -22.88
N LEU A 337 -49.64 0.05 -23.98
CA LEU A 337 -48.19 -0.03 -24.16
C LEU A 337 -47.45 1.32 -23.94
N ARG A 338 -48.10 2.34 -23.35
CA ARG A 338 -47.56 3.71 -23.23
C ARG A 338 -46.29 3.80 -22.37
N HIS A 339 -46.11 2.89 -21.41
CA HIS A 339 -44.91 2.82 -20.56
C HIS A 339 -43.71 2.14 -21.27
N VAL A 340 -43.98 1.23 -22.20
CA VAL A 340 -42.94 0.51 -22.97
C VAL A 340 -42.35 1.38 -24.08
N LEU A 341 -43.11 2.38 -24.56
CA LEU A 341 -42.69 3.31 -25.63
C LEU A 341 -41.98 4.59 -25.14
N LYS A 342 -41.84 4.83 -23.82
CA LYS A 342 -41.15 6.03 -23.30
C LYS A 342 -39.73 6.22 -23.86
N PRO A 343 -38.87 5.19 -24.00
CA PRO A 343 -37.55 5.33 -24.61
C PRO A 343 -37.57 5.69 -26.11
N MET A 344 -38.56 5.18 -26.86
CA MET A 344 -38.71 5.48 -28.30
C MET A 344 -39.27 6.88 -28.55
N VAL A 345 -40.20 7.33 -27.70
CA VAL A 345 -40.73 8.71 -27.75
C VAL A 345 -39.64 9.71 -27.37
N PHE A 346 -38.75 9.37 -26.44
CA PHE A 346 -37.56 10.16 -26.12
C PHE A 346 -36.60 10.28 -27.33
N ALA A 347 -36.28 9.17 -28.01
CA ALA A 347 -35.43 9.21 -29.20
C ALA A 347 -35.98 10.10 -30.34
N ALA A 348 -37.31 10.19 -30.45
CA ALA A 348 -37.99 11.04 -31.44
C ALA A 348 -38.14 12.51 -31.01
N LYS A 349 -38.15 12.82 -29.70
CA LYS A 349 -38.35 14.17 -29.15
C LYS A 349 -37.10 14.85 -28.60
N ALA A 350 -36.01 14.11 -28.42
CA ALA A 350 -34.75 14.68 -27.96
C ALA A 350 -34.24 15.70 -29.00
N PRO A 351 -33.93 16.95 -28.62
CA PRO A 351 -33.37 17.92 -29.53
C PRO A 351 -31.93 17.52 -29.81
N TRP A 352 -31.71 16.73 -30.87
CA TRP A 352 -30.39 16.19 -31.25
C TRP A 352 -29.34 17.28 -31.54
N LYS A 353 -29.76 18.55 -31.73
CA LYS A 353 -28.89 19.73 -31.77
C LYS A 353 -28.13 19.98 -30.45
N MET A 354 -28.61 19.48 -29.31
CA MET A 354 -27.89 19.55 -28.02
C MET A 354 -26.82 18.45 -27.86
N LEU A 355 -26.90 17.36 -28.64
CA LEU A 355 -25.90 16.29 -28.62
C LEU A 355 -24.68 16.63 -29.50
N THR A 356 -24.82 17.60 -30.40
CA THR A 356 -23.76 18.09 -31.30
C THR A 356 -23.12 19.40 -30.83
N GLY A 357 -23.59 20.00 -29.73
CA GLY A 357 -23.32 21.42 -29.41
C GLY A 357 -22.71 21.75 -28.04
N ILE A 358 -22.17 20.78 -27.28
CA ILE A 358 -21.44 21.11 -26.04
C ILE A 358 -19.96 21.26 -26.38
N SER A 359 -19.58 22.50 -26.73
CA SER A 359 -18.18 22.94 -26.63
C SER A 359 -17.79 22.97 -25.16
N ALA A 360 -16.61 22.46 -24.82
CA ALA A 360 -16.16 22.22 -23.45
C ALA A 360 -15.78 23.49 -22.65
N SER A 361 -16.24 24.69 -23.04
CA SER A 361 -15.74 25.95 -22.47
C SER A 361 -16.75 26.83 -21.72
N LYS A 362 -18.02 26.43 -21.53
CA LYS A 362 -18.97 27.22 -20.72
C LYS A 362 -19.99 26.35 -19.97
N VAL A 363 -19.62 25.81 -18.81
CA VAL A 363 -20.56 25.50 -17.72
C VAL A 363 -19.86 25.81 -16.40
N ASN A 364 -20.00 27.06 -15.95
CA ASN A 364 -19.74 27.40 -14.55
C ASN A 364 -20.81 26.68 -13.71
N MET A 365 -20.39 25.79 -12.83
CA MET A 365 -21.26 25.06 -11.91
C MET A 365 -21.84 26.01 -10.87
N LEU A 366 -23.17 26.12 -10.81
CA LEU A 366 -23.88 26.52 -9.62
C LEU A 366 -24.67 25.30 -9.14
N MET A 367 -24.15 24.61 -8.13
CA MET A 367 -24.87 23.56 -7.40
C MET A 367 -25.52 24.19 -6.17
N PRO A 368 -26.75 23.80 -5.78
CA PRO A 368 -27.28 24.18 -4.49
C PRO A 368 -26.48 23.45 -3.40
N ALA A 369 -26.08 24.21 -2.39
CA ALA A 369 -25.49 23.69 -1.17
C ALA A 369 -26.59 23.07 -0.31
N ASP A 370 -26.53 21.76 -0.11
CA ASP A 370 -27.09 21.11 1.07
C ASP A 370 -25.92 20.41 1.76
N GLY A 371 -25.64 20.85 2.99
CA GLY A 371 -24.55 20.34 3.81
C GLY A 371 -24.99 19.15 4.66
N ASP A 372 -24.11 18.14 4.74
CA ASP A 372 -23.56 17.62 6.00
C ASP A 372 -22.29 16.78 5.71
N GLY A 373 -21.21 17.11 6.42
CA GLY A 373 -20.12 16.23 6.87
C GLY A 373 -19.45 15.20 5.95
N SER A 374 -18.29 15.59 5.38
CA SER A 374 -17.12 14.70 5.15
C SER A 374 -17.32 13.45 4.27
N GLU A 375 -17.67 13.62 3.00
CA GLU A 375 -17.39 12.60 1.98
C GLU A 375 -16.07 12.92 1.29
N ALA A 376 -15.07 12.05 1.47
CA ALA A 376 -13.84 12.07 0.70
C ALA A 376 -14.19 12.05 -0.80
N SER A 377 -13.55 12.89 -1.61
CA SER A 377 -13.80 12.92 -3.06
C SER A 377 -13.36 11.60 -3.69
N GLU A 378 -14.28 10.63 -3.75
CA GLU A 378 -14.08 9.34 -4.39
C GLU A 378 -13.65 9.56 -5.85
N ILE A 379 -12.68 8.76 -6.32
CA ILE A 379 -12.27 8.81 -7.73
C ILE A 379 -13.50 8.56 -8.58
N THR A 380 -13.92 9.59 -9.32
CA THR A 380 -15.02 9.47 -10.24
C THR A 380 -14.50 8.79 -11.51
N ILE A 381 -14.54 7.46 -11.55
CA ILE A 381 -14.19 6.65 -12.72
C ILE A 381 -15.27 5.57 -12.93
N PRO A 382 -15.64 5.22 -14.18
CA PRO A 382 -16.60 4.16 -14.43
C PRO A 382 -16.06 2.78 -14.03
N SER A 383 -16.95 1.89 -13.59
CA SER A 383 -16.59 0.50 -13.29
C SER A 383 -16.10 -0.25 -14.52
N VAL A 384 -15.36 -1.34 -14.31
CA VAL A 384 -14.82 -2.20 -15.39
C VAL A 384 -15.91 -2.63 -16.37
N SER A 385 -17.09 -3.01 -15.89
CA SER A 385 -18.22 -3.39 -16.74
C SER A 385 -18.67 -2.23 -17.63
N GLU A 386 -18.74 -1.02 -17.07
CA GLU A 386 -19.06 0.19 -17.85
C GLU A 386 -17.97 0.52 -18.87
N LEU A 387 -16.70 0.49 -18.47
CA LEU A 387 -15.55 0.74 -19.34
C LEU A 387 -15.55 -0.23 -20.54
N VAL A 388 -15.70 -1.54 -20.28
CA VAL A 388 -15.73 -2.58 -21.32
C VAL A 388 -16.95 -2.39 -22.24
N SER A 389 -18.13 -2.07 -21.69
CA SER A 389 -19.34 -1.81 -22.48
C SER A 389 -19.20 -0.59 -23.42
N SER A 390 -18.36 0.37 -23.04
CA SER A 390 -18.08 1.57 -23.83
C SER A 390 -17.07 1.34 -24.96
N GLY A 391 -16.36 0.19 -24.93
CA GLY A 391 -15.36 -0.23 -25.91
C GLY A 391 -13.91 -0.07 -25.44
N ILE A 392 -13.66 0.25 -24.16
CA ILE A 392 -12.32 0.27 -23.57
C ILE A 392 -11.87 -1.17 -23.30
N GLN A 393 -10.64 -1.48 -23.67
CA GLN A 393 -9.99 -2.76 -23.40
C GLN A 393 -9.11 -2.66 -22.17
N LEU A 394 -9.01 -3.75 -21.42
CA LEU A 394 -8.10 -3.87 -20.28
C LEU A 394 -6.95 -4.79 -20.67
N ALA A 395 -5.72 -4.40 -20.32
CA ALA A 395 -4.53 -5.18 -20.58
C ALA A 395 -3.60 -5.20 -19.36
N PRO A 396 -3.00 -6.35 -19.03
CA PRO A 396 -2.08 -6.45 -17.91
C PRO A 396 -0.72 -5.86 -18.27
N THR A 397 -0.13 -5.14 -17.33
CA THR A 397 1.30 -4.85 -17.30
C THR A 397 1.99 -5.75 -16.28
N ASN A 398 3.29 -5.95 -16.46
CA ASN A 398 4.10 -6.61 -15.46
C ASN A 398 5.10 -5.56 -14.98
N GLY A 399 5.08 -5.25 -13.70
CA GLY A 399 5.90 -4.18 -13.16
C GLY A 399 5.20 -3.36 -12.08
N MET A 400 5.79 -2.21 -11.81
CA MET A 400 5.44 -1.27 -10.74
C MET A 400 4.19 -0.46 -11.08
N LEU A 401 3.75 0.38 -10.14
CA LEU A 401 2.58 1.26 -10.33
C LEU A 401 2.77 2.27 -11.47
N SER A 402 4.01 2.65 -11.78
CA SER A 402 4.35 3.53 -12.92
C SER A 402 4.01 2.95 -14.30
N THR A 403 3.59 1.68 -14.38
CA THR A 403 3.17 1.05 -15.63
C THR A 403 1.71 1.31 -15.99
N ILE A 404 0.93 1.96 -15.10
CA ILE A 404 -0.47 2.31 -15.37
C ILE A 404 -0.51 3.37 -16.46
N ALA A 405 -1.23 3.10 -17.54
CA ALA A 405 -1.33 4.01 -18.67
C ALA A 405 -2.61 3.79 -19.47
N PHE A 406 -3.12 4.85 -20.10
CA PHE A 406 -4.22 4.74 -21.06
C PHE A 406 -3.76 5.12 -22.46
N ASN A 407 -3.96 4.22 -23.42
CA ASN A 407 -3.69 4.49 -24.82
C ASN A 407 -5.00 4.78 -25.55
N GLY A 408 -5.26 6.06 -25.83
CA GLY A 408 -6.48 6.49 -26.53
C GLY A 408 -6.62 5.97 -27.97
N LYS A 409 -5.52 5.61 -28.64
CA LYS A 409 -5.54 5.06 -30.02
C LYS A 409 -6.01 3.61 -30.02
N THR A 410 -5.42 2.78 -29.16
CA THR A 410 -5.80 1.36 -29.03
C THR A 410 -7.01 1.16 -28.13
N ARG A 411 -7.40 2.20 -27.37
CA ARG A 411 -8.49 2.21 -26.40
C ARG A 411 -8.22 1.24 -25.26
N THR A 412 -6.97 1.19 -24.82
CA THR A 412 -6.50 0.20 -23.85
C THR A 412 -6.07 0.88 -22.56
N LEU A 413 -6.69 0.50 -21.45
CA LEU A 413 -6.23 0.80 -20.11
C LEU A 413 -5.30 -0.33 -19.64
N HIS A 414 -4.06 0.04 -19.38
CA HIS A 414 -2.99 -0.81 -18.89
C HIS A 414 -2.94 -0.75 -17.37
N LEU A 415 -3.02 -1.90 -16.71
CA LEU A 415 -3.02 -2.02 -15.26
C LEU A 415 -2.03 -3.10 -14.80
N PRO A 416 -1.29 -2.88 -13.69
CA PRO A 416 -0.45 -3.89 -13.07
C PRO A 416 -1.24 -5.16 -12.80
N ALA A 417 -0.74 -6.29 -13.28
CA ALA A 417 -1.36 -7.55 -12.95
C ALA A 417 -1.21 -7.84 -11.45
N VAL A 418 -2.31 -8.11 -10.74
CA VAL A 418 -2.34 -8.31 -9.29
C VAL A 418 -2.83 -9.72 -8.95
N THR A 419 -2.22 -10.35 -7.95
CA THR A 419 -2.72 -11.61 -7.38
C THR A 419 -3.38 -11.31 -6.05
N LEU A 420 -4.63 -11.75 -5.87
CA LEU A 420 -5.41 -11.54 -4.65
C LEU A 420 -5.55 -12.84 -3.87
N ASP A 421 -5.12 -12.83 -2.63
CA ASP A 421 -5.39 -13.85 -1.63
C ASP A 421 -5.72 -13.22 -0.26
N CYS A 422 -5.93 -14.06 0.76
CA CYS A 422 -6.28 -13.60 2.10
C CYS A 422 -5.20 -12.73 2.78
N ASN A 423 -3.94 -12.84 2.36
CA ASN A 423 -2.83 -12.04 2.90
C ASN A 423 -2.67 -10.72 2.15
N THR A 424 -2.97 -10.72 0.84
CA THR A 424 -2.80 -9.56 -0.05
C THR A 424 -3.52 -8.31 0.48
N GLU A 425 -4.75 -8.47 1.01
CA GLU A 425 -5.48 -7.36 1.60
C GLU A 425 -4.73 -6.72 2.76
N VAL A 426 -4.19 -7.53 3.66
CA VAL A 426 -3.45 -7.06 4.82
C VAL A 426 -2.16 -6.37 4.39
N VAL A 427 -1.44 -6.95 3.43
CA VAL A 427 -0.21 -6.35 2.88
C VAL A 427 -0.50 -4.99 2.27
N LEU A 428 -1.50 -4.87 1.39
CA LEU A 428 -1.85 -3.59 0.76
C LEU A 428 -2.30 -2.54 1.79
N ARG A 429 -3.10 -2.92 2.79
CA ARG A 429 -3.55 -2.02 3.85
C ARG A 429 -2.39 -1.49 4.69
N ASN A 430 -1.42 -2.33 5.04
CA ASN A 430 -0.25 -1.91 5.81
C ASN A 430 0.73 -1.08 4.98
N LEU A 431 0.88 -1.38 3.68
CA LEU A 431 1.66 -0.53 2.79
C LEU A 431 1.03 0.87 2.62
N VAL A 432 -0.30 0.96 2.52
CA VAL A 432 -1.02 2.25 2.52
C VAL A 432 -0.86 2.98 3.85
N ALA A 433 -0.93 2.26 4.98
CA ALA A 433 -0.67 2.85 6.30
C ALA A 433 0.76 3.39 6.41
N TYR A 434 1.75 2.62 5.93
CA TYR A 434 3.14 3.05 5.85
C TYR A 434 3.28 4.31 4.98
N GLU A 435 2.71 4.30 3.77
CA GLU A 435 2.76 5.45 2.87
C GLU A 435 2.16 6.71 3.52
N SER A 436 1.00 6.57 4.18
CA SER A 436 0.34 7.68 4.86
C SER A 436 1.10 8.24 6.07
N SER A 437 2.00 7.45 6.67
CA SER A 437 2.71 7.82 7.89
C SER A 437 4.15 8.26 7.63
N ALA A 438 4.81 7.64 6.65
CA ALA A 438 6.26 7.71 6.46
C ALA A 438 6.69 8.31 5.10
N ALA A 439 5.85 8.22 4.06
CA ALA A 439 6.30 8.59 2.72
C ALA A 439 6.27 10.10 2.50
N SER A 440 7.42 10.68 2.20
CA SER A 440 7.53 12.04 1.66
C SER A 440 7.27 12.01 0.15
N GLY A 441 6.07 12.38 -0.28
CA GLY A 441 5.74 12.50 -1.70
C GLY A 441 4.29 12.15 -2.06
N PRO A 442 3.97 12.04 -3.35
CA PRO A 442 2.65 11.62 -3.81
C PRO A 442 2.30 10.22 -3.28
N LEU A 443 1.08 10.06 -2.77
CA LEU A 443 0.57 8.80 -2.22
C LEU A 443 0.19 7.84 -3.37
N ALA A 444 1.18 7.36 -4.11
CA ALA A 444 1.04 6.55 -5.31
C ALA A 444 0.29 5.24 -5.07
N LEU A 445 0.59 4.55 -3.98
CA LEU A 445 -0.07 3.29 -3.64
C LEU A 445 -1.52 3.53 -3.19
N THR A 446 -1.75 4.54 -2.35
CA THR A 446 -3.09 4.96 -1.93
C THR A 446 -3.93 5.28 -3.16
N ARG A 447 -3.39 6.08 -4.09
CA ARG A 447 -4.10 6.43 -5.33
C ARG A 447 -4.38 5.22 -6.22
N TYR A 448 -3.45 4.26 -6.28
CA TYR A 448 -3.71 3.00 -6.96
C TYR A 448 -4.84 2.21 -6.31
N THR A 449 -4.89 2.12 -4.98
CA THR A 449 -5.98 1.40 -4.30
C THR A 449 -7.33 2.10 -4.47
N GLU A 450 -7.36 3.44 -4.50
CA GLU A 450 -8.56 4.21 -4.84
C GLU A 450 -9.00 3.99 -6.29
N LEU A 451 -8.05 3.90 -7.25
CA LEU A 451 -8.36 3.59 -8.64
C LEU A 451 -8.99 2.20 -8.75
N MET A 452 -8.39 1.21 -8.09
CA MET A 452 -8.90 -0.16 -8.07
C MET A 452 -10.28 -0.24 -7.41
N ASN A 453 -10.51 0.51 -6.32
CA ASN A 453 -11.83 0.68 -5.71
C ASN A 453 -12.84 1.27 -6.70
N GLY A 454 -12.48 2.37 -7.39
CA GLY A 454 -13.40 3.06 -8.30
C GLY A 454 -13.76 2.25 -9.57
N ILE A 455 -12.89 1.35 -10.02
CA ILE A 455 -13.19 0.51 -11.21
C ILE A 455 -13.82 -0.85 -10.84
N VAL A 456 -13.80 -1.28 -9.57
CA VAL A 456 -14.30 -2.60 -9.14
C VAL A 456 -15.48 -2.45 -8.19
N ASP A 457 -16.70 -2.45 -8.72
CA ASP A 457 -17.92 -2.36 -7.90
C ASP A 457 -18.43 -3.76 -7.49
N THR A 458 -18.36 -4.72 -8.41
CA THR A 458 -19.06 -6.01 -8.32
C THR A 458 -18.17 -7.21 -8.64
N GLY A 459 -18.65 -8.42 -8.33
CA GLY A 459 -17.98 -9.66 -8.76
C GLY A 459 -17.86 -9.78 -10.30
N GLU A 460 -18.75 -9.15 -11.07
CA GLU A 460 -18.66 -9.12 -12.53
C GLU A 460 -17.42 -8.34 -13.01
N ASP A 461 -17.11 -7.22 -12.35
CA ASP A 461 -15.93 -6.40 -12.64
C ASP A 461 -14.64 -7.20 -12.38
N VAL A 462 -14.60 -7.96 -11.29
CA VAL A 462 -13.50 -8.87 -10.97
C VAL A 462 -13.40 -9.98 -12.03
N ALA A 463 -14.51 -10.59 -12.44
CA ALA A 463 -14.52 -11.63 -13.47
C ALA A 463 -13.99 -11.11 -14.82
N LEU A 464 -14.30 -9.86 -15.17
CA LEU A 464 -13.78 -9.21 -16.37
C LEU A 464 -12.27 -8.93 -16.27
N LEU A 465 -11.78 -8.44 -15.12
CA LEU A 465 -10.35 -8.26 -14.87
C LEU A 465 -9.57 -9.59 -14.95
N ARG A 466 -10.16 -10.66 -14.41
CA ARG A 466 -9.61 -12.03 -14.50
C ARG A 466 -9.51 -12.51 -15.94
N LYS A 467 -10.59 -12.37 -16.71
CA LYS A 467 -10.64 -12.74 -18.13
C LYS A 467 -9.56 -12.03 -18.95
N ARG A 468 -9.20 -10.82 -18.55
CA ARG A 468 -8.16 -9.98 -19.20
C ARG A 468 -6.75 -10.21 -18.65
N GLY A 469 -6.61 -11.05 -17.62
CA GLY A 469 -5.32 -11.37 -17.00
C GLY A 469 -4.74 -10.26 -16.12
N VAL A 470 -5.52 -9.21 -15.82
CA VAL A 470 -5.13 -8.13 -14.90
C VAL A 470 -5.24 -8.58 -13.44
N LEU A 471 -6.14 -9.51 -13.14
CA LEU A 471 -6.37 -9.96 -11.76
C LEU A 471 -6.35 -11.49 -11.71
N LEU A 472 -5.54 -12.05 -10.81
CA LEU A 472 -5.59 -13.47 -10.43
C LEU A 472 -6.27 -13.61 -9.08
N ASN A 473 -7.51 -14.10 -9.05
CA ASN A 473 -8.27 -14.26 -7.82
C ASN A 473 -8.00 -15.64 -7.19
N ARG A 474 -7.48 -15.65 -5.95
CA ARG A 474 -7.32 -16.83 -5.09
C ARG A 474 -8.16 -16.74 -3.81
N MET A 475 -9.04 -15.75 -3.72
CA MET A 475 -10.05 -15.64 -2.66
C MET A 475 -11.20 -16.64 -2.91
N LYS A 476 -12.17 -16.72 -1.99
CA LYS A 476 -13.28 -17.69 -2.08
C LYS A 476 -14.21 -17.40 -3.26
N SER A 477 -14.40 -16.12 -3.61
CA SER A 477 -15.24 -15.73 -4.75
C SER A 477 -14.82 -14.38 -5.34
N ASP A 478 -15.38 -14.05 -6.51
CA ASP A 478 -15.17 -12.74 -7.15
C ASP A 478 -15.84 -11.61 -6.36
N GLU A 479 -16.95 -11.90 -5.66
CA GLU A 479 -17.60 -10.95 -4.75
C GLU A 479 -16.80 -10.67 -3.48
N GLU A 480 -16.01 -11.63 -2.99
CA GLU A 480 -15.08 -11.38 -1.89
C GLU A 480 -13.95 -10.43 -2.34
N ALA A 481 -13.40 -10.65 -3.53
CA ALA A 481 -12.39 -9.75 -4.10
C ALA A 481 -12.94 -8.34 -4.38
N ALA A 482 -14.17 -8.21 -4.86
CA ALA A 482 -14.81 -6.90 -5.04
C ALA A 482 -15.00 -6.19 -3.69
N ARG A 483 -15.49 -6.91 -2.66
CA ARG A 483 -15.65 -6.35 -1.30
C ARG A 483 -14.34 -5.90 -0.67
N MET A 484 -13.24 -6.62 -0.94
CA MET A 484 -11.90 -6.20 -0.51
C MET A 484 -11.58 -4.82 -1.07
N TRP A 485 -11.64 -4.63 -2.41
CA TRP A 485 -11.34 -3.35 -3.04
C TRP A 485 -12.25 -2.22 -2.56
N ASN A 486 -13.56 -2.48 -2.48
CA ASN A 486 -14.57 -1.56 -1.95
C ASN A 486 -14.32 -1.10 -0.49
N GLY A 487 -13.50 -1.86 0.24
CA GLY A 487 -13.13 -1.55 1.62
C GLY A 487 -11.79 -0.82 1.78
N MET A 488 -11.06 -0.52 0.69
CA MET A 488 -9.69 0.04 0.76
C MET A 488 -9.67 1.57 0.88
N SER A 489 -10.59 2.29 0.25
CA SER A 489 -10.51 3.75 0.01
C SER A 489 -11.00 4.66 1.14
N ARG A 490 -11.44 4.11 2.27
CA ARG A 490 -12.27 4.85 3.23
C ARG A 490 -11.55 5.80 4.19
N SER A 491 -10.22 5.98 4.11
CA SER A 491 -9.51 6.49 5.30
C SER A 491 -8.13 7.13 5.11
N VAL A 492 -7.80 7.68 3.94
CA VAL A 492 -6.56 8.44 3.75
C VAL A 492 -6.83 9.82 3.14
N HIS A 493 -6.06 10.83 3.54
CA HIS A 493 -6.08 12.18 2.97
C HIS A 493 -6.01 12.16 1.43
N HIS A 494 -6.59 13.17 0.78
CA HIS A 494 -6.63 13.34 -0.67
C HIS A 494 -5.30 12.93 -1.34
N SER A 495 -5.28 11.77 -1.98
CA SER A 495 -4.12 11.35 -2.76
C SER A 495 -4.19 12.05 -4.12
N ARG A 496 -3.18 12.86 -4.44
CA ARG A 496 -3.00 13.46 -5.76
C ARG A 496 -1.68 12.99 -6.33
N VAL A 497 -1.75 12.32 -7.46
CA VAL A 497 -0.61 11.71 -8.13
C VAL A 497 -0.73 12.10 -9.59
N PRO A 498 -0.06 13.18 -10.03
CA PRO A 498 -0.30 13.78 -11.34
C PRO A 498 -0.28 12.80 -12.51
N GLU A 499 0.63 11.82 -12.47
CA GLU A 499 0.73 10.78 -13.50
C GLU A 499 -0.51 9.88 -13.56
N LEU A 500 -1.01 9.43 -12.41
CA LEU A 500 -2.17 8.54 -12.33
C LEU A 500 -3.48 9.31 -12.54
N ASP A 501 -3.54 10.55 -12.07
CA ASP A 501 -4.67 11.45 -12.27
C ASP A 501 -4.85 11.78 -13.75
N ALA A 502 -3.76 12.05 -14.48
CA ALA A 502 -3.81 12.24 -15.93
C ALA A 502 -4.38 11.01 -16.66
N VAL A 503 -4.01 9.79 -16.23
CA VAL A 503 -4.57 8.55 -16.79
C VAL A 503 -6.07 8.45 -16.52
N ILE A 504 -6.52 8.73 -15.29
CA ILE A 504 -7.94 8.72 -14.92
C ILE A 504 -8.73 9.74 -15.76
N GLU A 505 -8.22 10.95 -15.90
CA GLU A 505 -8.82 12.00 -16.70
C GLU A 505 -8.95 11.61 -18.17
N ASP A 506 -7.91 11.00 -18.75
CA ASP A 506 -7.93 10.55 -20.15
C ASP A 506 -8.94 9.42 -20.38
N VAL A 507 -9.04 8.47 -19.44
CA VAL A 507 -10.07 7.41 -19.46
C VAL A 507 -11.47 8.02 -19.40
N ASN A 508 -11.70 8.95 -18.47
CA ASN A 508 -12.97 9.63 -18.30
C ASN A 508 -13.36 10.45 -19.53
N ARG A 509 -12.42 11.22 -20.08
CA ARG A 509 -12.62 12.00 -21.31
C ARG A 509 -13.04 11.09 -22.47
N TYR A 510 -12.38 9.94 -22.60
CA TYR A 510 -12.74 8.96 -23.63
C TYR A 510 -14.13 8.36 -23.41
N TYR A 511 -14.44 7.94 -22.18
CA TYR A 511 -15.73 7.34 -21.81
C TYR A 511 -16.89 8.32 -22.01
N ASP A 512 -16.78 9.54 -21.48
CA ASP A 512 -17.80 10.59 -21.57
C ASP A 512 -18.00 11.11 -23.00
N GLY A 513 -16.98 10.97 -23.86
CA GLY A 513 -17.07 11.26 -25.27
C GLY A 513 -18.04 10.34 -26.04
N ARG A 514 -18.34 9.14 -25.52
CA ARG A 514 -19.13 8.13 -26.23
C ARG A 514 -20.62 8.50 -26.28
N TRP A 515 -21.20 8.49 -27.48
CA TRP A 515 -22.62 8.80 -27.67
C TRP A 515 -23.55 7.92 -26.82
N ARG A 516 -23.20 6.65 -26.60
CA ARG A 516 -23.97 5.72 -25.75
C ARG A 516 -24.04 6.21 -24.31
N VAL A 517 -22.93 6.70 -23.77
CA VAL A 517 -22.82 7.24 -22.41
C VAL A 517 -23.62 8.54 -22.31
N LYS A 518 -23.46 9.46 -23.27
CA LYS A 518 -24.25 10.69 -23.36
C LYS A 518 -25.74 10.40 -23.41
N ALA A 519 -26.17 9.45 -24.23
CA ALA A 519 -27.57 9.02 -24.33
C ALA A 519 -28.09 8.43 -23.02
N LYS A 520 -27.33 7.54 -22.35
CA LYS A 520 -27.67 6.97 -21.04
C LYS A 520 -27.84 8.06 -19.98
N ARG A 521 -26.94 9.06 -19.94
CA ARG A 521 -26.99 10.19 -19.00
C ARG A 521 -28.21 11.08 -19.26
N CYS A 522 -28.51 11.42 -20.51
CA CYS A 522 -29.72 12.17 -20.87
C CYS A 522 -31.00 11.42 -20.50
N MET A 523 -31.04 10.10 -20.72
CA MET A 523 -32.20 9.29 -20.35
C MET A 523 -32.41 9.23 -18.82
N ARG A 524 -31.33 9.05 -18.04
CA ARG A 524 -31.40 9.11 -16.57
C ARG A 524 -31.92 10.46 -16.07
N LYS A 525 -31.39 11.56 -16.60
CA LYS A 525 -31.87 12.91 -16.26
C LYS A 525 -33.35 13.07 -16.56
N TYR A 526 -33.80 12.63 -17.74
CA TYR A 526 -35.20 12.70 -18.14
C TYR A 526 -36.13 11.87 -17.24
N VAL A 527 -35.70 10.67 -16.82
CA VAL A 527 -36.48 9.81 -15.92
C VAL A 527 -36.53 10.35 -14.49
N LEU A 528 -35.45 10.98 -14.00
CA LEU A 528 -35.41 11.59 -12.67
C LEU A 528 -36.11 12.96 -12.61
N SER A 529 -36.25 13.64 -13.75
CA SER A 529 -36.92 14.94 -13.86
C SER A 529 -38.39 14.85 -14.31
N SER A 530 -38.95 13.65 -14.46
CA SER A 530 -40.35 13.38 -14.86
C SER A 530 -41.07 12.60 -13.78
#